data_AF-A0A351YBY5-F1
#
_entry.id   AF-A0A351YBY5-F1
#
_cell.length_a   1.000
_cell.length_b   1.000
_cell.length_c   1.000
_cell.angle_alpha   90.00
_cell.angle_beta   90.00
_cell.angle_gamma   90.00
#
_symmetry.space_group_name_H-M   'P 1'
#
loop_
_entity.id
_entity.type
_entity.pdbx_description
1 polymer ?
#
loop_
_entity_poly.entity_id
_entity_poly.type
_entity_poly.pdbx_seq_one_letter_code
_entity_poly.pdbx_strand_id
1 'polypeptide(L)'
;MKTKIHFILLFLLLVGMSASAQTVQLNEENRDADYVKTICDRSQKIVDGLGLTDQETALNVRNVIANRYFLLNDIYEKRDAAVKEAKEKLTGDAKNAAVQAAENAKDSELFRHHFELESNLSLYLDDAQIEAVKDGMTYGVVKKTYDAHCDMIPTLKDFEKKLILAWLKEAREYAMDAENSNKKHAAFGKYKGRINNYLSKQGYDLTKERKAWYERMKAQGKKF
;
A
#
# COMPACT_ATOMS: atom_id res chain seq x y z
N MET A 1 -64.54 -7.62 10.19
CA MET A 1 -63.59 -6.77 9.45
C MET A 1 -62.48 -6.12 10.30
N LYS A 2 -62.31 -6.48 11.59
CA LYS A 2 -61.28 -5.87 12.47
C LYS A 2 -60.03 -6.74 12.70
N THR A 3 -60.08 -8.03 12.38
CA THR A 3 -58.98 -8.99 12.59
C THR A 3 -57.95 -9.06 11.46
N LYS A 4 -58.25 -8.52 10.27
CA LYS A 4 -57.28 -8.45 9.15
C LYS A 4 -56.38 -7.21 9.18
N ILE A 5 -56.71 -6.20 10.00
CA ILE A 5 -55.92 -4.96 10.11
C ILE A 5 -54.71 -5.17 11.04
N HIS A 6 -54.77 -6.12 11.98
CA HIS A 6 -53.67 -6.37 12.92
C HIS A 6 -52.56 -7.26 12.33
N PHE A 7 -52.83 -7.99 11.25
CA PHE A 7 -51.80 -8.74 10.52
C PHE A 7 -50.98 -7.87 9.56
N ILE A 8 -51.48 -6.70 9.18
CA ILE A 8 -50.76 -5.76 8.30
C ILE A 8 -49.84 -4.83 9.12
N LEU A 9 -50.16 -4.59 10.40
CA LEU A 9 -49.29 -3.80 11.29
C LEU A 9 -48.10 -4.59 11.88
N LEU A 10 -48.11 -5.92 11.85
CA LEU A 10 -46.98 -6.74 12.30
C LEU A 10 -45.92 -6.96 11.21
N PHE A 11 -46.23 -6.63 9.95
CA PHE A 11 -45.29 -6.74 8.83
C PHE A 11 -44.58 -5.42 8.49
N LEU A 12 -44.94 -4.33 9.17
CA LEU A 12 -44.37 -2.99 8.98
C LEU A 12 -43.31 -2.63 10.04
N LEU A 13 -42.74 -3.64 10.70
CA LEU A 13 -41.65 -3.51 11.67
C LEU A 13 -40.36 -4.14 11.10
N LEU A 14 -40.12 -3.91 9.80
CA LEU A 14 -39.00 -4.47 9.03
C LEU A 14 -38.36 -3.42 8.11
N VAL A 15 -38.37 -2.15 8.51
CA VAL A 15 -37.69 -1.06 7.81
C VAL A 15 -36.98 -0.20 8.85
N GLY A 16 -35.66 -0.29 8.89
CA GLY A 16 -34.82 0.61 9.69
C GLY A 16 -33.83 -0.06 10.64
N MET A 17 -33.30 -1.27 10.34
CA MET A 17 -31.91 -1.50 10.75
C MET A 17 -31.05 -0.64 9.83
N SER A 18 -30.86 0.62 10.21
CA SER A 18 -29.67 1.33 9.78
C SER A 18 -28.51 0.42 10.15
N ALA A 19 -27.84 -0.13 9.14
CA ALA A 19 -26.55 -0.76 9.36
C ALA A 19 -25.62 0.36 9.84
N SER A 20 -25.58 0.60 11.15
CA SER A 20 -24.50 1.33 11.77
C SER A 20 -23.26 0.53 11.43
N ALA A 21 -22.41 1.05 10.54
CA ALA A 21 -21.14 0.44 10.25
C ALA A 21 -20.45 0.22 11.61
N GLN A 22 -20.20 -1.04 11.98
CA GLN A 22 -19.50 -1.32 13.22
C GLN A 22 -18.17 -0.59 13.19
N THR A 23 -17.89 0.18 14.23
CA THR A 23 -16.60 0.87 14.37
C THR A 23 -15.48 -0.18 14.27
N VAL A 24 -14.56 0.02 13.33
CA VAL A 24 -13.40 -0.86 13.16
C VAL A 24 -12.56 -0.75 14.42
N GLN A 25 -12.46 -1.84 15.18
CA GLN A 25 -11.64 -1.88 16.38
C GLN A 25 -10.16 -1.73 16.03
N LEU A 26 -9.43 -0.94 16.81
CA LEU A 26 -7.99 -0.79 16.68
C LEU A 26 -7.31 -1.96 17.40
N ASN A 27 -6.41 -2.66 16.71
CA ASN A 27 -5.70 -3.84 17.24
C ASN A 27 -4.48 -3.43 18.10
N GLU A 28 -4.72 -2.58 19.10
CA GLU A 28 -3.68 -1.97 19.94
C GLU A 28 -3.30 -2.80 21.19
N GLU A 29 -4.08 -3.84 21.50
CA GLU A 29 -3.86 -4.68 22.67
C GLU A 29 -2.43 -5.25 22.70
N ASN A 30 -1.79 -5.19 23.88
CA ASN A 30 -0.41 -5.67 24.12
C ASN A 30 0.69 -4.98 23.29
N ARG A 31 0.42 -3.79 22.73
CA ARG A 31 1.42 -2.98 22.02
C ARG A 31 1.90 -1.81 22.87
N ASP A 32 3.13 -1.38 22.61
CA ASP A 32 3.67 -0.16 23.18
C ASP A 32 2.83 1.07 22.78
N ALA A 33 2.52 1.93 23.74
CA ALA A 33 1.60 3.06 23.53
C ALA A 33 2.17 4.10 22.56
N ASP A 34 3.48 4.36 22.60
CA ASP A 34 4.14 5.31 21.70
C ASP A 34 4.20 4.78 20.27
N TYR A 35 4.40 3.48 20.12
CA TYR A 35 4.30 2.79 18.83
C TYR A 35 2.87 2.89 18.26
N VAL A 36 1.84 2.58 19.06
CA VAL A 36 0.42 2.70 18.64
C VAL A 36 0.12 4.12 18.19
N LYS A 37 0.53 5.12 18.97
CA LYS A 37 0.36 6.53 18.64
C LYS A 37 1.04 6.88 17.32
N THR A 38 2.28 6.44 17.12
CA THR A 38 3.05 6.70 15.88
C THR A 38 2.35 6.12 14.65
N ILE A 39 1.80 4.91 14.75
CA ILE A 39 1.07 4.27 13.65
C ILE A 39 -0.27 4.96 13.40
N CYS A 40 -0.99 5.38 14.45
CA CYS A 40 -2.22 6.14 14.31
C CYS A 40 -1.96 7.50 13.64
N ASP A 41 -0.96 8.26 14.09
CA ASP A 41 -0.59 9.55 13.51
C ASP A 41 -0.19 9.43 12.04
N ARG A 42 0.54 8.35 11.68
CA ARG A 42 0.89 8.06 10.28
C ARG A 42 -0.35 7.77 9.45
N SER A 43 -1.25 6.95 9.97
CA SER A 43 -2.48 6.55 9.27
C SER A 43 -3.41 7.75 9.11
N GLN A 44 -3.54 8.59 10.13
CA GLN A 44 -4.33 9.81 10.10
C GLN A 44 -3.85 10.77 9.00
N LYS A 45 -2.54 10.98 8.86
CA LYS A 45 -2.00 11.81 7.77
C LYS A 45 -2.39 11.33 6.36
N ILE A 46 -2.59 10.03 6.18
CA ILE A 46 -3.07 9.47 4.91
C ILE A 46 -4.56 9.79 4.75
N VAL A 47 -5.36 9.58 5.79
CA VAL A 47 -6.80 9.88 5.79
C VAL A 47 -7.08 11.37 5.58
N ASP A 48 -6.30 12.26 6.20
CA ASP A 48 -6.40 13.71 6.02
C ASP A 48 -6.26 14.11 4.54
N GLY A 49 -5.40 13.39 3.79
CA GLY A 49 -5.21 13.59 2.36
C GLY A 49 -6.39 13.17 1.48
N LEU A 50 -7.34 12.41 2.02
CA LEU A 50 -8.55 11.97 1.30
C LEU A 50 -9.69 13.00 1.37
N GLY A 51 -9.64 13.94 2.33
CA GLY A 51 -10.67 14.97 2.49
C GLY A 51 -12.06 14.43 2.87
N LEU A 52 -12.11 13.32 3.62
CA LEU A 52 -13.38 12.72 4.07
C LEU A 52 -14.12 13.67 5.01
N THR A 53 -15.41 13.89 4.76
CA THR A 53 -16.25 14.77 5.59
C THR A 53 -16.89 14.03 6.76
N ASP A 54 -17.22 12.75 6.56
CA ASP A 54 -17.80 11.90 7.60
C ASP A 54 -16.71 11.40 8.57
N GLN A 55 -16.84 11.81 9.84
CA GLN A 55 -15.82 11.55 10.86
C GLN A 55 -15.74 10.08 11.26
N GLU A 56 -16.87 9.36 11.24
CA GLU A 56 -16.91 7.93 11.55
C GLU A 56 -16.23 7.12 10.45
N THR A 57 -16.51 7.42 9.19
CA THR A 57 -15.81 6.86 8.02
C THR A 57 -14.32 7.14 8.09
N ALA A 58 -13.92 8.38 8.39
CA ALA A 58 -12.51 8.73 8.53
C ALA A 58 -11.81 7.95 9.65
N LEU A 59 -12.47 7.77 10.79
CA LEU A 59 -11.98 6.97 11.90
C LEU A 59 -11.81 5.49 11.51
N ASN A 60 -12.81 4.90 10.85
CA ASN A 60 -12.78 3.52 10.40
C ASN A 60 -11.66 3.28 9.38
N VAL A 61 -11.51 4.17 8.39
CA VAL A 61 -10.42 4.12 7.40
C VAL A 61 -9.06 4.23 8.10
N ARG A 62 -8.91 5.14 9.06
CA ARG A 62 -7.67 5.28 9.85
C ARG A 62 -7.34 3.98 10.58
N ASN A 63 -8.33 3.35 11.21
CA ASN A 63 -8.14 2.10 11.95
C ASN A 63 -7.80 0.93 11.02
N VAL A 64 -8.43 0.83 9.85
CA VAL A 64 -8.08 -0.18 8.82
C VAL A 64 -6.61 -0.04 8.39
N ILE A 65 -6.15 1.19 8.11
CA ILE A 65 -4.75 1.46 7.73
C ILE A 65 -3.79 1.14 8.89
N ALA A 66 -4.11 1.57 10.11
CA ALA A 66 -3.30 1.32 11.30
C ALA A 66 -3.17 -0.19 11.59
N ASN A 67 -4.28 -0.92 11.53
CA ASN A 67 -4.31 -2.37 11.71
C ASN A 67 -3.48 -3.09 10.64
N ARG A 68 -3.44 -2.59 9.40
CA ARG A 68 -2.54 -3.12 8.38
C ARG A 68 -1.08 -2.92 8.76
N TYR A 69 -0.68 -1.76 9.27
CA TYR A 69 0.69 -1.53 9.73
C TYR A 69 1.07 -2.45 10.90
N PHE A 70 0.16 -2.64 11.85
CA PHE A 70 0.36 -3.57 12.97
C PHE A 70 0.54 -5.01 12.49
N LEU A 71 -0.32 -5.49 11.59
CA LEU A 71 -0.22 -6.83 11.03
C LEU A 71 1.12 -7.04 10.28
N LEU A 72 1.54 -6.06 9.48
CA LEU A 72 2.85 -6.14 8.80
C LEU A 72 3.99 -6.24 9.82
N ASN A 73 3.95 -5.43 10.89
CA ASN A 73 4.94 -5.48 11.95
C ASN A 73 5.03 -6.87 12.57
N ASP A 74 3.90 -7.48 12.94
CA ASP A 74 3.86 -8.82 13.56
C ASP A 74 4.44 -9.89 12.64
N ILE A 75 4.12 -9.83 11.34
CA ILE A 75 4.64 -10.75 10.32
C ILE A 75 6.18 -10.61 10.23
N TYR A 76 6.70 -9.38 10.23
CA TYR A 76 8.14 -9.14 10.17
C TYR A 76 8.88 -9.50 11.46
N GLU A 77 8.30 -9.24 12.63
CA GLU A 77 8.87 -9.68 13.92
C GLU A 77 8.99 -11.20 13.99
N LYS A 78 7.96 -11.93 13.55
CA LYS A 78 7.99 -13.40 13.45
C LYS A 78 9.10 -13.87 12.51
N ARG A 79 9.27 -13.21 11.35
CA ARG A 79 10.35 -13.52 10.40
C ARG A 79 11.72 -13.28 11.03
N ASP A 80 11.90 -12.12 11.67
CA ASP A 80 13.18 -11.71 12.26
C ASP A 80 13.60 -12.63 13.41
N ALA A 81 12.65 -13.06 14.24
CA ALA A 81 12.88 -14.04 15.30
C ALA A 81 13.36 -15.39 14.73
N ALA A 82 12.68 -15.92 13.70
CA ALA A 82 13.05 -17.17 13.05
C ALA A 82 14.43 -17.08 12.36
N VAL A 83 14.72 -15.96 11.70
CA VAL A 83 16.03 -15.72 11.07
C VAL A 83 17.14 -15.62 12.11
N LYS A 84 16.88 -14.94 13.25
CA LYS A 84 17.83 -14.86 14.36
C LYS A 84 18.14 -16.24 14.92
N GLU A 85 17.11 -17.03 15.22
CA GLU A 85 17.26 -18.40 15.72
C GLU A 85 18.06 -19.28 14.74
N ALA A 86 17.77 -19.22 13.44
CA ALA A 86 18.50 -19.96 12.43
C ALA A 86 19.99 -19.58 12.39
N LYS A 87 20.31 -18.28 12.53
CA LYS A 87 21.70 -17.79 12.55
C LYS A 87 22.46 -18.17 13.82
N GLU A 88 21.77 -18.30 14.94
CA GLU A 88 22.37 -18.67 16.24
C GLU A 88 22.58 -20.18 16.36
N LYS A 89 21.68 -21.00 15.80
CA LYS A 89 21.65 -22.45 16.02
C LYS A 89 22.21 -23.29 14.87
N LEU A 90 22.26 -22.75 13.65
CA LEU A 90 22.60 -23.51 12.44
C LEU A 90 23.79 -22.91 11.69
N THR A 91 24.46 -23.74 10.88
CA THR A 91 25.57 -23.34 10.01
C THR A 91 25.41 -23.90 8.60
N GLY A 92 26.21 -23.40 7.65
CA GLY A 92 26.24 -23.88 6.28
C GLY A 92 24.87 -23.86 5.59
N ASP A 93 24.58 -24.92 4.83
CA ASP A 93 23.34 -25.03 4.05
C ASP A 93 22.09 -25.12 4.91
N ALA A 94 22.17 -25.74 6.10
CA ALA A 94 21.04 -25.82 7.02
C ALA A 94 20.58 -24.44 7.49
N LYS A 95 21.54 -23.53 7.77
CA LYS A 95 21.23 -22.12 8.08
C LYS A 95 20.55 -21.42 6.91
N ASN A 96 21.10 -21.57 5.70
CA ASN A 96 20.57 -20.90 4.52
C ASN A 96 19.14 -21.38 4.21
N ALA A 97 18.89 -22.70 4.31
CA ALA A 97 17.56 -23.28 4.15
C ALA A 97 16.56 -22.77 5.20
N ALA A 98 16.97 -22.70 6.48
CA ALA A 98 16.10 -22.19 7.54
C ALA A 98 15.78 -20.69 7.38
N VAL A 99 16.75 -19.87 6.98
CA VAL A 99 16.52 -18.45 6.65
C VAL A 99 15.55 -18.31 5.47
N GLN A 100 15.73 -19.11 4.42
CA GLN A 100 14.82 -19.09 3.27
C GLN A 100 13.41 -19.55 3.66
N ALA A 101 13.28 -20.55 4.54
CA ALA A 101 12.00 -20.99 5.06
C ALA A 101 11.28 -19.87 5.84
N ALA A 102 12.01 -19.09 6.63
CA ALA A 102 11.46 -17.91 7.33
C ALA A 102 10.98 -16.83 6.35
N GLU A 103 11.75 -16.55 5.29
CA GLU A 103 11.32 -15.61 4.24
C GLU A 103 10.06 -16.10 3.51
N ASN A 104 10.00 -17.38 3.14
CA ASN A 104 8.85 -17.99 2.46
C ASN A 104 7.61 -17.98 3.36
N ALA A 105 7.76 -18.26 4.66
CA ALA A 105 6.66 -18.20 5.61
C ALA A 105 6.10 -16.78 5.72
N LYS A 106 6.97 -15.77 5.77
CA LYS A 106 6.54 -14.36 5.74
C LYS A 106 5.83 -14.02 4.43
N ASP A 107 6.35 -14.43 3.27
CA ASP A 107 5.70 -14.15 1.98
C ASP A 107 4.32 -14.83 1.88
N SER A 108 4.18 -16.03 2.43
CA SER A 108 2.90 -16.74 2.51
C SER A 108 1.88 -16.00 3.38
N GLU A 109 2.28 -15.47 4.54
CA GLU A 109 1.39 -14.69 5.41
C GLU A 109 1.00 -13.35 4.78
N LEU A 110 1.96 -12.65 4.16
CA LEU A 110 1.68 -11.41 3.42
C LEU A 110 0.64 -11.66 2.32
N PHE A 111 0.81 -12.73 1.54
CA PHE A 111 -0.12 -13.10 0.48
C PHE A 111 -1.53 -13.39 1.01
N ARG A 112 -1.63 -14.17 2.09
CA ARG A 112 -2.93 -14.52 2.70
C ARG A 112 -3.73 -13.29 3.13
N HIS A 113 -3.04 -12.26 3.60
CA HIS A 113 -3.65 -11.03 4.08
C HIS A 113 -3.63 -9.89 3.06
N HIS A 114 -3.12 -10.09 1.83
CA HIS A 114 -2.89 -9.00 0.90
C HIS A 114 -4.18 -8.28 0.51
N PHE A 115 -5.22 -9.06 0.19
CA PHE A 115 -6.51 -8.54 -0.29
C PHE A 115 -7.40 -7.97 0.82
N GLU A 116 -7.05 -8.19 2.10
CA GLU A 116 -7.87 -7.72 3.23
C GLU A 116 -7.88 -6.20 3.35
N LEU A 117 -6.77 -5.52 3.04
CA LEU A 117 -6.72 -4.05 3.13
C LEU A 117 -7.75 -3.44 2.18
N GLU A 118 -7.70 -3.83 0.91
CA GLU A 118 -8.61 -3.30 -0.12
C GLU A 118 -10.06 -3.69 0.16
N SER A 119 -10.30 -4.94 0.59
CA SER A 119 -11.64 -5.42 0.94
C SER A 119 -12.26 -4.66 2.12
N ASN A 120 -11.45 -4.28 3.11
CA ASN A 120 -11.94 -3.51 4.26
C ASN A 120 -12.12 -2.03 3.93
N LEU A 121 -11.27 -1.46 3.07
CA LEU A 121 -11.38 -0.06 2.64
C LEU A 121 -12.58 0.17 1.72
N SER A 122 -12.94 -0.81 0.87
CA SER A 122 -14.06 -0.69 -0.09
C SER A 122 -15.44 -0.59 0.56
N LEU A 123 -15.54 -0.83 1.87
CA LEU A 123 -16.75 -0.55 2.66
C LEU A 123 -16.96 0.96 2.88
N TYR A 124 -15.91 1.77 2.71
CA TYR A 124 -15.87 3.19 3.11
C TYR A 124 -15.43 4.11 1.97
N LEU A 125 -14.64 3.60 1.03
CA LEU A 125 -13.92 4.35 0.01
C LEU A 125 -14.24 3.84 -1.39
N ASP A 126 -14.22 4.75 -2.37
CA ASP A 126 -14.20 4.38 -3.78
C ASP A 126 -12.79 3.95 -4.26
N ASP A 127 -12.70 3.41 -5.47
CA ASP A 127 -11.45 2.92 -6.05
C ASP A 127 -10.34 3.98 -6.10
N ALA A 128 -10.70 5.25 -6.36
CA ALA A 128 -9.73 6.34 -6.46
C ALA A 128 -9.17 6.71 -5.09
N GLN A 129 -10.02 6.71 -4.05
CA GLN A 129 -9.62 6.91 -2.67
C GLN A 129 -8.78 5.74 -2.15
N ILE A 130 -9.09 4.49 -2.54
CA ILE A 130 -8.25 3.33 -2.24
C ILE A 130 -6.87 3.47 -2.89
N GLU A 131 -6.79 3.88 -4.16
CA GLU A 131 -5.51 4.16 -4.81
C GLU A 131 -4.72 5.25 -4.06
N ALA A 132 -5.39 6.29 -3.58
CA ALA A 132 -4.77 7.36 -2.79
C ALA A 132 -4.23 6.85 -1.43
N VAL A 133 -4.93 5.91 -0.77
CA VAL A 133 -4.42 5.23 0.43
C VAL A 133 -3.16 4.42 0.09
N LYS A 134 -3.18 3.61 -0.97
CA LYS A 134 -2.01 2.83 -1.42
C LYS A 134 -0.82 3.74 -1.73
N ASP A 135 -1.06 4.88 -2.38
CA ASP A 135 -0.03 5.90 -2.65
C ASP A 135 0.48 6.56 -1.36
N GLY A 136 -0.40 6.88 -0.41
CA GLY A 136 -0.02 7.42 0.90
C GLY A 136 0.88 6.47 1.68
N MET A 137 0.55 5.18 1.69
CA MET A 137 1.35 4.13 2.33
C MET A 137 2.71 3.92 1.65
N THR A 138 2.88 4.40 0.42
CA THR A 138 4.07 4.19 -0.42
C THR A 138 4.71 5.51 -0.89
N TYR A 139 4.46 6.60 -0.17
CA TYR A 139 5.09 7.92 -0.36
C TYR A 139 4.84 8.59 -1.72
N GLY A 140 3.75 8.21 -2.41
CA GLY A 140 3.38 8.71 -3.73
C GLY A 140 4.41 8.40 -4.82
N VAL A 141 5.17 7.31 -4.66
CA VAL A 141 6.30 6.97 -5.55
C VAL A 141 5.83 6.64 -6.97
N VAL A 142 4.62 6.09 -7.16
CA VAL A 142 4.05 5.81 -8.48
C VAL A 142 3.97 7.08 -9.31
N LYS A 143 3.22 8.09 -8.84
CA LYS A 143 3.05 9.36 -9.55
C LYS A 143 4.40 10.06 -9.78
N LYS A 144 5.20 10.22 -8.72
CA LYS A 144 6.54 10.87 -8.81
C LYS A 144 7.44 10.21 -9.86
N THR A 145 7.45 8.88 -9.91
CA THR A 145 8.29 8.13 -10.85
C THR A 145 7.73 8.16 -12.26
N TYR A 146 6.41 8.07 -12.42
CA TYR A 146 5.74 8.14 -13.72
C TYR A 146 5.96 9.50 -14.37
N ASP A 147 5.69 10.59 -13.63
CA ASP A 147 5.89 11.96 -14.09
C ASP A 147 7.36 12.19 -14.49
N ALA A 148 8.31 11.72 -13.67
CA ALA A 148 9.74 11.83 -13.97
C ALA A 148 10.14 11.11 -15.27
N HIS A 149 9.58 9.93 -15.57
CA HIS A 149 9.86 9.24 -16.84
C HIS A 149 9.26 9.99 -18.04
N CYS A 150 8.02 10.50 -17.91
CA CYS A 150 7.36 11.26 -18.97
C CYS A 150 8.08 12.60 -19.24
N ASP A 151 8.55 13.28 -18.20
CA ASP A 151 9.32 14.51 -18.31
C ASP A 151 10.72 14.27 -18.87
N MET A 152 11.37 13.16 -18.47
CA MET A 152 12.70 12.79 -18.94
C MET A 152 12.69 12.42 -20.42
N ILE A 153 11.66 11.69 -20.87
CA ILE A 153 11.50 11.20 -22.24
C ILE A 153 10.11 11.65 -22.77
N PRO A 154 9.97 12.91 -23.23
CA PRO A 154 8.69 13.43 -23.72
C PRO A 154 8.14 12.69 -24.94
N THR A 155 9.01 11.97 -25.65
CA THR A 155 8.72 11.21 -26.87
C THR A 155 8.21 9.79 -26.59
N LEU A 156 8.01 9.40 -25.32
CA LEU A 156 7.42 8.12 -24.97
C LEU A 156 6.09 7.91 -25.70
N LYS A 157 5.93 6.73 -26.29
CA LYS A 157 4.70 6.32 -26.95
C LYS A 157 3.64 6.01 -25.89
N ASP A 158 2.37 6.16 -26.26
CA ASP A 158 1.27 5.99 -25.30
C ASP A 158 1.22 4.59 -24.67
N PHE A 159 1.56 3.55 -25.42
CA PHE A 159 1.62 2.19 -24.87
C PHE A 159 2.78 2.01 -23.88
N GLU A 160 3.91 2.71 -24.08
CA GLU A 160 5.07 2.67 -23.18
C GLU A 160 4.73 3.37 -21.87
N LYS A 161 4.03 4.51 -21.93
CA LYS A 161 3.49 5.20 -20.74
C LYS A 161 2.56 4.29 -19.94
N LYS A 162 1.62 3.61 -20.60
CA LYS A 162 0.72 2.65 -19.95
C LYS A 162 1.47 1.49 -19.30
N LEU A 163 2.49 0.94 -19.97
CA LEU A 163 3.31 -0.14 -19.45
C LEU A 163 4.13 0.29 -18.21
N ILE A 164 4.74 1.48 -18.27
CA ILE A 164 5.45 2.08 -17.14
C ILE A 164 4.49 2.22 -15.94
N LEU A 165 3.31 2.79 -16.17
CA LEU A 165 2.32 2.98 -15.10
C LEU A 165 1.88 1.62 -14.52
N ALA A 166 1.63 0.62 -15.36
CA ALA A 166 1.25 -0.73 -14.91
C ALA A 166 2.34 -1.36 -14.02
N TRP A 167 3.60 -1.31 -14.43
CA TRP A 167 4.71 -1.82 -13.60
C TRP A 167 4.93 -1.03 -12.32
N LEU A 168 4.68 0.28 -12.31
CA LEU A 168 4.75 1.06 -11.08
C LEU A 168 3.61 0.72 -10.12
N LYS A 169 2.40 0.47 -10.63
CA LYS A 169 1.28 -0.02 -9.82
C LYS A 169 1.56 -1.42 -9.26
N GLU A 170 2.10 -2.33 -10.08
CA GLU A 170 2.57 -3.65 -9.62
C GLU A 170 3.62 -3.51 -8.51
N ALA A 171 4.60 -2.61 -8.68
CA ALA A 171 5.60 -2.32 -7.66
C ALA A 171 4.99 -1.81 -6.34
N ARG A 172 3.92 -1.02 -6.42
CA ARG A 172 3.21 -0.47 -5.27
C ARG A 172 2.58 -1.56 -4.43
N GLU A 173 2.00 -2.59 -5.05
CA GLU A 173 1.40 -3.72 -4.31
C GLU A 173 2.46 -4.48 -3.48
N TYR A 174 3.70 -4.60 -3.98
CA TYR A 174 4.80 -5.14 -3.16
C TYR A 174 5.32 -4.15 -2.11
N ALA A 175 5.36 -2.86 -2.45
CA ALA A 175 5.89 -1.84 -1.55
C ALA A 175 4.96 -1.56 -0.37
N MET A 176 3.63 -1.60 -0.54
CA MET A 176 2.70 -1.38 0.57
C MET A 176 2.88 -2.41 1.69
N ASP A 177 3.31 -3.61 1.33
CA ASP A 177 3.53 -4.74 2.24
C ASP A 177 4.96 -4.80 2.79
N ALA A 178 5.85 -3.90 2.36
CA ALA A 178 7.23 -3.91 2.80
C ALA A 178 7.40 -3.26 4.18
N GLU A 179 8.27 -3.89 4.99
CA GLU A 179 8.56 -3.60 6.40
C GLU A 179 8.73 -2.11 6.74
N ASN A 180 9.56 -1.40 5.98
CA ASN A 180 9.96 -0.04 6.29
C ASN A 180 10.31 0.74 5.01
N SER A 181 10.52 2.06 5.16
CA SER A 181 10.77 2.98 4.04
C SER A 181 11.86 2.49 3.08
N ASN A 182 12.97 1.96 3.61
CA ASN A 182 14.07 1.47 2.80
C ASN A 182 13.63 0.27 1.94
N LYS A 183 12.88 -0.68 2.51
CA LYS A 183 12.35 -1.84 1.79
C LYS A 183 11.29 -1.44 0.76
N LYS A 184 10.45 -0.44 1.07
CA LYS A 184 9.49 0.15 0.11
C LYS A 184 10.19 0.72 -1.11
N HIS A 185 11.21 1.55 -0.89
CA HIS A 185 12.01 2.11 -1.98
C HIS A 185 12.78 1.04 -2.77
N ALA A 186 13.26 -0.01 -2.11
CA ALA A 186 13.90 -1.14 -2.79
C ALA A 186 12.95 -1.90 -3.72
N ALA A 187 11.68 -2.10 -3.30
CA ALA A 187 10.66 -2.71 -4.16
C ALA A 187 10.47 -1.90 -5.44
N PHE A 188 10.22 -0.60 -5.34
CA PHE A 188 10.17 0.29 -6.52
C PHE A 188 11.47 0.30 -7.34
N GLY A 189 12.64 0.23 -6.68
CA GLY A 189 13.93 0.20 -7.34
C GLY A 189 14.08 -0.93 -8.35
N LYS A 190 13.59 -2.14 -8.02
CA LYS A 190 13.57 -3.29 -8.95
C LYS A 190 12.77 -2.99 -10.21
N TYR A 191 11.59 -2.38 -10.06
CA TYR A 191 10.72 -2.03 -11.19
C TYR A 191 11.26 -0.85 -12.00
N LYS A 192 11.90 0.14 -11.38
CA LYS A 192 12.62 1.20 -12.10
C LYS A 192 13.75 0.62 -12.95
N GLY A 193 14.48 -0.39 -12.44
CA GLY A 193 15.45 -1.15 -13.23
C GLY A 193 14.80 -1.87 -14.42
N ARG A 194 13.66 -2.54 -14.21
CA ARG A 194 12.88 -3.20 -15.28
C ARG A 194 12.46 -2.19 -16.37
N ILE A 195 11.94 -1.03 -15.98
CA ILE A 195 11.55 0.06 -16.89
C ILE A 195 12.75 0.53 -17.71
N ASN A 196 13.88 0.85 -17.07
CA ASN A 196 15.08 1.30 -17.77
C ASN A 196 15.56 0.27 -18.79
N ASN A 197 15.63 -1.01 -18.40
CA ASN A 197 16.03 -2.10 -19.29
C ASN A 197 15.08 -2.24 -20.49
N TYR A 198 13.77 -2.07 -20.27
CA TYR A 198 12.79 -2.08 -21.35
C TYR A 198 12.99 -0.92 -22.32
N LEU A 199 13.11 0.32 -21.81
CA LEU A 199 13.27 1.52 -22.64
C LEU A 199 14.56 1.47 -23.47
N SER A 200 15.67 1.03 -22.88
CA SER A 200 16.91 0.82 -23.65
C SER A 200 16.73 -0.20 -24.78
N LYS A 201 15.95 -1.28 -24.55
CA LYS A 201 15.62 -2.25 -25.61
C LYS A 201 14.71 -1.68 -26.70
N GLN A 202 13.89 -0.66 -26.39
CA GLN A 202 13.09 0.07 -27.38
C GLN A 202 13.90 1.10 -28.18
N GLY A 203 15.20 1.25 -27.88
CA GLY A 203 16.11 2.14 -28.60
C GLY A 203 16.34 3.51 -27.95
N TYR A 204 15.79 3.76 -26.75
CA TYR A 204 16.05 5.00 -26.02
C TYR A 204 17.47 5.02 -25.43
N ASP A 205 18.23 6.06 -25.75
CA ASP A 205 19.51 6.35 -25.10
C ASP A 205 19.26 7.12 -23.78
N LEU A 206 19.08 6.36 -22.69
CA LEU A 206 18.73 6.93 -21.38
C LEU A 206 19.77 7.92 -20.84
N THR A 207 21.03 7.81 -21.26
CA THR A 207 22.09 8.75 -20.87
C THR A 207 21.88 10.10 -21.57
N LYS A 208 21.59 10.08 -22.88
CA LYS A 208 21.27 11.30 -23.63
C LYS A 208 19.96 11.93 -23.16
N GLU A 209 18.91 11.12 -22.94
CA GLU A 209 17.62 11.61 -22.46
C GLU A 209 17.75 12.30 -21.09
N ARG A 210 18.49 11.68 -20.15
CA ARG A 210 18.76 12.27 -18.83
C ARG A 210 19.53 13.58 -18.94
N LYS A 211 20.56 13.65 -19.79
CA LYS A 211 21.33 14.89 -20.00
C LYS A 211 20.43 15.99 -20.55
N ALA A 212 19.65 15.70 -21.59
CA ALA A 212 18.72 16.66 -22.18
C ALA A 212 17.65 17.10 -21.18
N TRP A 213 17.13 16.18 -20.36
CA TRP A 213 16.18 16.50 -19.30
C TRP A 213 16.77 17.45 -18.27
N TYR A 214 18.03 17.24 -17.84
CA TYR A 214 18.68 18.15 -16.89
C TYR A 214 18.86 19.56 -17.45
N GLU A 215 19.24 19.70 -18.73
CA GLU A 215 19.29 21.00 -19.39
C GLU A 215 17.91 21.68 -19.44
N ARG A 216 16.83 20.92 -19.75
CA ARG A 216 15.45 21.44 -19.72
C ARG A 216 15.04 21.91 -18.33
N MET A 217 15.34 21.14 -17.28
CA MET A 217 15.03 21.50 -15.89
C MET A 217 15.79 22.75 -15.44
N LYS A 218 17.07 22.86 -15.80
CA LYS A 218 17.90 24.04 -15.52
C LYS A 218 17.35 25.29 -16.20
N ALA A 219 16.93 25.18 -17.46
CA ALA A 219 16.31 26.28 -18.20
C ALA A 219 14.97 26.73 -17.58
N GLN A 220 14.24 25.82 -16.93
CA GLN A 220 12.99 26.11 -16.21
C GLN A 220 13.21 26.65 -14.79
N GLY A 221 14.46 26.85 -14.35
CA GLY A 221 14.78 27.35 -13.01
C GLY A 221 14.46 26.37 -11.88
N LYS A 222 14.19 25.09 -12.18
CA LYS A 222 13.98 24.06 -11.17
C LYS A 222 15.34 23.65 -10.60
N LYS A 223 15.52 23.79 -9.28
CA LYS A 223 16.71 23.28 -8.57
C LYS A 223 16.53 21.79 -8.27
N PHE A 224 17.62 21.04 -8.45
CA PHE A 224 17.73 19.62 -8.10
C PHE A 224 17.98 19.45 -6.60
#